data_AF-A0A3D2LDU1-F1
#
_entry.id   AF-A0A3D2LDU1-F1
#
_cell.length_a   1.000
_cell.length_b   1.000
_cell.length_c   1.000
_cell.angle_alpha   90.00
_cell.angle_beta   90.00
_cell.angle_gamma   90.00
#
_symmetry.space_group_name_H-M   'P 1'
#
loop_
_entity.id
_entity.type
_entity.pdbx_description
1 polymer ?
#
loop_
_entity_poly.entity_id
_entity_poly.type
_entity_poly.pdbx_seq_one_letter_code
_entity_poly.pdbx_strand_id
1 'polypeptide(L)'
;MNFPPWGTSPCLLHTLQIQQSMRDTGRMPKESHRGVNDLPELMRKRLQFIHLVWLVLTVALGISALIGGLADNALLAGLGLAALPGVVGAALLHSKIRAEDLIGPFLVIGWTLLAMLGIASTGAALSPLTILFAIAPLTAMNLGKPGMAAEAAIFGAFAFLATAVMVRLGLLPPTNPESAYQVPAMLLAFAGLVMIGLLAWTFLKAREEEAAMPAETTTEMVTIRQDVGLPEESGLLLLDVSEFGRIRTLSGDLLGLDNVRAGGLLANLLQDEKEVSLLKPANGRTHGEVTLSNGREVAFVAEAHEAGAVLVLRDLTEARAMTLDTRARLAEAEARLKGRTAFFASLGHELKTPLNAILGYADMMRAGIRGPMPEPYKDYPEIIHESGQD
;
A
#
# COMPACT_ATOMS: atom_id res chain seq x y z
N MET A 1 -45.75 0.19 55.35
CA MET A 1 -45.77 0.00 53.89
C MET A 1 -44.36 0.16 53.37
N ASN A 2 -43.85 -0.87 52.71
CA ASN A 2 -42.52 -0.96 52.11
C ASN A 2 -42.42 -0.09 50.86
N PHE A 3 -41.34 0.68 50.73
CA PHE A 3 -40.77 1.07 49.43
C PHE A 3 -39.25 0.81 49.47
N PRO A 4 -38.66 0.23 48.40
CA PRO A 4 -37.25 -0.18 48.40
C PRO A 4 -36.31 1.00 48.04
N PRO A 5 -35.02 0.96 48.45
CA PRO A 5 -34.02 1.88 47.94
C PRO A 5 -33.60 1.44 46.54
N TRP A 6 -33.88 2.25 45.53
CA TRP A 6 -33.37 2.02 44.18
C TRP A 6 -31.89 2.38 44.17
N GLY A 7 -31.06 1.40 43.82
CA GLY A 7 -29.63 1.59 43.60
C GLY A 7 -29.39 2.60 42.49
N THR A 8 -28.52 3.57 42.75
CA THR A 8 -27.86 4.33 41.69
C THR A 8 -26.94 3.36 40.96
N SER A 9 -27.38 2.87 39.80
CA SER A 9 -26.57 2.03 38.94
C SER A 9 -25.26 2.77 38.56
N PRO A 10 -24.08 2.15 38.71
CA PRO A 10 -22.79 2.73 38.31
C PRO A 10 -22.70 3.10 36.81
N CYS A 11 -23.64 2.64 35.99
CA CYS A 11 -23.64 2.84 34.55
C CYS A 11 -23.72 4.31 34.12
N LEU A 12 -24.51 5.17 34.79
CA LEU A 12 -24.76 6.54 34.30
C LEU A 12 -23.54 7.46 34.46
N LEU A 13 -22.79 7.31 35.55
CA LEU A 13 -21.54 8.04 35.79
C LEU A 13 -20.42 7.57 34.85
N HIS A 14 -20.38 6.26 34.54
CA HIS A 14 -19.40 5.71 33.60
C HIS A 14 -19.66 6.19 32.16
N THR A 15 -20.92 6.30 31.72
CA THR A 15 -21.25 6.86 30.40
C THR A 15 -20.91 8.35 30.26
N LEU A 16 -21.05 9.13 31.35
CA LEU A 16 -20.68 10.56 31.33
C LEU A 16 -19.16 10.76 31.38
N GLN A 17 -18.42 9.93 32.12
CA GLN A 17 -16.95 9.95 32.12
C GLN A 17 -16.33 9.49 30.80
N ILE A 18 -16.93 8.51 30.11
CA ILE A 18 -16.50 8.11 28.76
C ILE A 18 -16.77 9.24 27.75
N GLN A 19 -17.91 9.91 27.83
CA GLN A 19 -18.23 11.05 26.96
C GLN A 19 -17.33 12.26 27.19
N GLN A 20 -16.85 12.50 28.42
CA GLN A 20 -15.88 13.56 28.71
C GLN A 20 -14.44 13.17 28.35
N SER A 21 -14.04 11.92 28.58
CA SER A 21 -12.72 11.41 28.16
C SER A 21 -12.53 11.41 26.64
N MET A 22 -13.60 11.21 25.85
CA MET A 22 -13.55 11.35 24.39
C MET A 22 -13.53 12.81 23.91
N ARG A 23 -13.90 13.77 24.77
CA ARG A 23 -13.90 15.19 24.44
C ARG A 23 -12.53 15.85 24.73
N ASP A 24 -11.74 15.30 25.65
CA ASP A 24 -10.39 15.76 26.00
C ASP A 24 -9.26 15.13 25.16
N THR A 25 -9.52 14.06 24.41
CA THR A 25 -8.66 13.67 23.28
C THR A 25 -8.96 14.56 22.08
N GLY A 26 -8.63 15.84 22.22
CA GLY A 26 -8.77 16.92 21.23
C GLY A 26 -7.84 16.79 20.03
N ARG A 27 -7.79 15.61 19.42
CA ARG A 27 -7.49 15.44 18.00
C ARG A 27 -8.39 14.34 17.49
N MET A 28 -9.51 14.74 16.88
CA MET A 28 -10.02 13.93 15.78
C MET A 28 -8.83 13.65 14.84
N PRO A 29 -8.61 12.41 14.38
CA PRO A 29 -7.67 12.19 13.29
C PRO A 29 -8.07 13.18 12.21
N LYS A 30 -7.13 14.01 11.74
CA LYS A 30 -7.43 15.05 10.77
C LYS A 30 -8.19 14.39 9.61
N GLU A 31 -9.50 14.65 9.50
CA GLU A 31 -10.35 14.19 8.39
C GLU A 31 -9.84 14.72 7.03
N SER A 32 -8.82 15.59 7.03
CA SER A 32 -8.40 16.37 5.88
C SER A 32 -7.61 15.61 4.82
N HIS A 33 -7.22 14.34 5.00
CA HIS A 33 -6.33 13.66 4.05
C HIS A 33 -6.61 12.18 3.74
N ARG A 34 -7.80 11.62 4.02
CA ARG A 34 -8.15 10.34 3.38
C ARG A 34 -8.53 10.59 1.93
N GLY A 35 -7.61 10.29 1.03
CA GLY A 35 -7.80 10.36 -0.41
C GLY A 35 -8.69 9.22 -0.89
N VAL A 36 -9.26 9.37 -2.10
CA VAL A 36 -10.02 8.28 -2.76
C VAL A 36 -9.18 6.99 -2.92
N ASN A 37 -7.84 7.13 -2.88
CA ASN A 37 -6.89 6.04 -2.95
C ASN A 37 -6.76 5.21 -1.67
N ASP A 38 -7.18 5.74 -0.51
CA ASP A 38 -7.17 5.03 0.77
C ASP A 38 -8.39 4.11 0.94
N LEU A 39 -9.36 4.19 0.01
CA LEU A 39 -10.49 3.27 -0.03
C LEU A 39 -10.02 1.87 -0.45
N PRO A 40 -10.53 0.81 0.20
CA PRO A 40 -10.29 -0.57 -0.23
C PRO A 40 -10.59 -0.75 -1.72
N GLU A 41 -9.76 -1.50 -2.43
CA GLU A 41 -9.86 -1.67 -3.88
C GLU A 41 -11.26 -2.15 -4.33
N LEU A 42 -11.85 -3.06 -3.54
CA LEU A 42 -13.21 -3.56 -3.75
C LEU A 42 -14.26 -2.45 -3.64
N MET A 43 -14.13 -1.57 -2.64
CA MET A 43 -15.06 -0.44 -2.45
C MET A 43 -14.99 0.52 -3.64
N ARG A 44 -13.77 0.85 -4.07
CA ARG A 44 -13.54 1.71 -5.23
C ARG A 44 -14.15 1.14 -6.51
N LYS A 45 -13.97 -0.17 -6.76
CA LYS A 45 -14.58 -0.87 -7.89
C LYS A 45 -16.11 -0.87 -7.83
N ARG A 46 -16.70 -1.04 -6.64
CA ARG A 46 -18.16 -0.92 -6.44
C ARG A 46 -18.65 0.49 -6.78
N LEU A 47 -17.99 1.55 -6.30
CA LEU A 47 -18.35 2.93 -6.63
C LEU A 47 -18.21 3.23 -8.14
N GLN A 48 -17.12 2.78 -8.78
CA GLN A 48 -16.95 2.90 -10.23
C GLN A 48 -18.11 2.26 -10.99
N PHE A 49 -18.46 1.03 -10.61
CA PHE A 49 -19.55 0.30 -11.23
C PHE A 49 -20.87 1.07 -11.11
N ILE A 50 -21.16 1.63 -9.93
CA ILE A 50 -22.35 2.47 -9.69
C ILE A 50 -22.38 3.68 -10.63
N HIS A 51 -21.28 4.41 -10.75
CA HIS A 51 -21.21 5.56 -11.67
C HIS A 51 -21.33 5.15 -13.16
N LEU A 52 -20.84 3.95 -13.52
CA LEU A 52 -21.00 3.39 -14.86
C LEU A 52 -22.45 2.98 -15.14
N VAL A 53 -23.17 2.43 -14.15
CA VAL A 53 -24.61 2.15 -14.26
C VAL A 53 -25.39 3.43 -14.53
N TRP A 54 -25.12 4.52 -13.80
CA TRP A 54 -25.73 5.82 -14.07
C TRP A 54 -25.47 6.32 -15.49
N LEU A 55 -24.22 6.22 -15.95
CA LEU A 55 -23.84 6.63 -17.30
C LEU A 55 -24.62 5.84 -18.35
N VAL A 56 -24.71 4.52 -18.20
CA VAL A 56 -25.47 3.65 -19.12
C VAL A 56 -26.95 4.02 -19.14
N LEU A 57 -27.57 4.23 -17.98
CA LEU A 57 -28.98 4.62 -17.89
C LEU A 57 -29.25 5.99 -18.52
N THR A 58 -28.36 6.95 -18.31
CA THR A 58 -28.48 8.30 -18.87
C THR A 58 -28.31 8.29 -20.39
N VAL A 59 -27.35 7.52 -20.91
CA VAL A 59 -27.14 7.35 -22.35
C VAL A 59 -28.30 6.60 -23.00
N ALA A 60 -28.82 5.53 -22.37
CA ALA A 60 -29.98 4.80 -22.84
C ALA A 60 -31.22 5.71 -22.93
N LEU A 61 -31.41 6.59 -21.94
CA LEU A 61 -32.46 7.60 -21.96
C LEU A 61 -32.31 8.57 -23.14
N GLY A 62 -31.08 9.04 -23.42
CA GLY A 62 -30.79 9.89 -24.57
C GLY A 62 -31.07 9.22 -25.91
N ILE A 63 -30.67 7.95 -26.05
CA ILE A 63 -30.97 7.15 -27.25
C ILE A 63 -32.48 6.94 -27.39
N SER A 64 -33.18 6.63 -26.30
CA SER A 64 -34.64 6.48 -26.32
C SER A 64 -35.36 7.78 -26.71
N ALA A 65 -34.87 8.94 -26.25
CA ALA A 65 -35.42 10.23 -26.62
C ALA A 65 -35.23 10.55 -28.11
N LEU A 66 -34.07 10.18 -28.67
CA LEU A 66 -33.77 10.33 -30.11
C LEU A 66 -34.70 9.45 -30.96
N ILE A 67 -34.86 8.18 -30.60
CA ILE A 67 -35.72 7.23 -31.32
C ILE A 67 -37.19 7.64 -31.21
N GLY A 68 -37.61 8.10 -30.02
CA GLY A 68 -38.99 8.52 -29.75
C GLY A 68 -39.38 9.89 -30.33
N GLY A 69 -38.47 10.60 -31.00
CA GLY A 69 -38.72 11.93 -31.56
C GLY A 69 -38.95 13.03 -30.51
N LEU A 70 -38.53 12.79 -29.26
CA LEU A 70 -38.65 13.73 -28.13
C LEU A 70 -37.36 14.51 -27.87
N ALA A 71 -36.29 14.22 -28.63
CA ALA A 71 -34.98 14.84 -28.48
C ALA A 71 -34.92 16.23 -29.12
N ASP A 72 -35.11 17.25 -28.31
CA ASP A 72 -34.71 18.62 -28.65
C ASP A 72 -33.32 18.97 -28.09
N ASN A 73 -32.77 20.11 -28.52
CA ASN A 73 -31.44 20.55 -28.12
C ASN A 73 -31.33 20.74 -26.59
N ALA A 74 -32.42 21.14 -25.92
CA ALA A 74 -32.44 21.36 -24.48
C ALA A 74 -32.38 20.04 -23.70
N LEU A 75 -33.16 19.03 -24.10
CA LEU A 75 -33.14 17.71 -23.51
C LEU A 75 -31.79 17.02 -23.70
N LEU A 76 -31.23 17.09 -24.91
CA LEU A 76 -29.91 16.50 -25.20
C LEU A 76 -28.80 17.19 -24.40
N ALA A 77 -28.83 18.51 -24.27
CA ALA A 77 -27.88 19.25 -23.43
C ALA A 77 -28.03 18.87 -21.95
N GLY A 78 -29.26 18.76 -21.45
CA GLY A 78 -29.56 18.33 -20.08
C GLY A 78 -29.04 16.93 -19.78
N LEU A 79 -29.26 15.96 -20.69
CA LEU A 79 -28.75 14.60 -20.55
C LEU A 79 -27.23 14.53 -20.68
N GLY A 80 -26.62 15.37 -21.52
CA GLY A 80 -25.16 15.52 -21.59
C GLY A 80 -24.57 16.00 -20.27
N LEU A 81 -25.18 16.99 -19.63
CA LEU A 81 -24.79 17.45 -18.29
C LEU A 81 -25.03 16.37 -17.23
N ALA A 82 -26.14 15.63 -17.33
CA ALA A 82 -26.45 14.52 -16.43
C ALA A 82 -25.42 13.37 -16.52
N ALA A 83 -24.78 13.18 -17.67
CA ALA A 83 -23.74 12.17 -17.83
C ALA A 83 -22.42 12.54 -17.12
N LEU A 84 -22.14 13.83 -16.88
CA LEU A 84 -20.85 14.30 -16.38
C LEU A 84 -20.46 13.68 -15.02
N PRO A 85 -21.32 13.68 -13.96
CA PRO A 85 -20.95 13.02 -12.70
C PRO A 85 -20.71 11.51 -12.85
N GLY A 86 -21.36 10.86 -13.81
CA GLY A 86 -21.13 9.44 -14.14
C GLY A 86 -19.76 9.21 -14.78
N VAL A 87 -19.40 10.00 -15.79
CA VAL A 87 -18.08 9.93 -16.45
C VAL A 87 -16.97 10.25 -15.46
N VAL A 88 -17.12 11.34 -14.70
CA VAL A 88 -16.16 11.77 -13.68
C VAL A 88 -15.99 10.68 -12.62
N GLY A 89 -17.07 10.10 -12.11
CA GLY A 89 -16.99 9.01 -11.15
C GLY A 89 -16.31 7.77 -11.72
N ALA A 90 -16.74 7.29 -12.88
CA ALA A 90 -16.17 6.09 -13.50
C ALA A 90 -14.68 6.25 -13.86
N ALA A 91 -14.29 7.43 -14.37
CA ALA A 91 -12.92 7.70 -14.79
C ALA A 91 -11.99 8.05 -13.63
N LEU A 92 -12.41 8.94 -12.71
CA LEU A 92 -11.55 9.42 -11.64
C LEU A 92 -11.34 8.42 -10.51
N LEU A 93 -12.28 7.50 -10.30
CA LEU A 93 -12.07 6.39 -9.38
C LEU A 93 -11.10 5.35 -9.96
N HIS A 94 -10.68 5.44 -11.24
CA HIS A 94 -9.68 4.53 -11.84
C HIS A 94 -8.28 4.79 -11.29
N SER A 95 -7.55 3.72 -10.95
CA SER A 95 -6.40 3.67 -10.02
C SER A 95 -5.13 4.45 -10.43
N LYS A 96 -5.17 5.32 -11.44
CA LYS A 96 -3.99 6.01 -11.99
C LYS A 96 -4.01 7.54 -11.87
N ILE A 97 -5.06 8.15 -11.32
CA ILE A 97 -5.21 9.62 -11.32
C ILE A 97 -4.81 10.22 -9.96
N ARG A 98 -3.77 11.07 -9.97
CA ARG A 98 -3.14 11.75 -8.80
C ARG A 98 -3.93 12.95 -8.24
N ALA A 99 -5.17 13.20 -8.66
CA ALA A 99 -5.96 14.37 -8.27
C ALA A 99 -6.79 14.14 -6.99
N GLU A 100 -6.17 13.57 -5.96
CA GLU A 100 -6.81 12.80 -4.88
C GLU A 100 -7.71 13.63 -3.94
N ASP A 101 -7.29 14.84 -3.60
CA ASP A 101 -8.04 15.74 -2.71
C ASP A 101 -9.26 16.36 -3.39
N LEU A 102 -9.25 16.41 -4.72
CA LEU A 102 -10.21 17.15 -5.52
C LEU A 102 -11.38 16.29 -6.01
N ILE A 103 -11.19 14.98 -6.16
CA ILE A 103 -12.21 14.07 -6.73
C ILE A 103 -13.53 14.09 -5.93
N GLY A 104 -13.44 14.00 -4.60
CA GLY A 104 -14.60 14.00 -3.72
C GLY A 104 -15.43 15.29 -3.85
N PRO A 105 -14.83 16.48 -3.62
CA PRO A 105 -15.51 17.75 -3.82
C PRO A 105 -16.12 17.91 -5.21
N PHE A 106 -15.40 17.57 -6.29
CA PHE A 106 -15.93 17.69 -7.66
C PHE A 106 -17.14 16.80 -7.91
N LEU A 107 -17.15 15.56 -7.39
CA LEU A 107 -18.29 14.66 -7.51
C LEU A 107 -19.51 15.19 -6.75
N VAL A 108 -19.33 15.65 -5.51
CA VAL A 108 -20.41 16.19 -4.68
C VAL A 108 -21.00 17.45 -5.31
N ILE A 109 -20.16 18.35 -5.78
CA ILE A 109 -20.58 19.58 -6.48
C ILE A 109 -21.32 19.21 -7.76
N GLY A 110 -20.78 18.27 -8.55
CA GLY A 110 -21.39 17.81 -9.80
C GLY A 110 -22.81 17.27 -9.60
N TRP A 111 -23.01 16.40 -8.60
CA TRP A 111 -24.34 15.87 -8.28
C TRP A 111 -25.31 16.94 -7.77
N THR A 112 -24.82 17.87 -6.95
CA THR A 112 -25.66 18.96 -6.41
C THR A 112 -26.11 19.91 -7.51
N LEU A 113 -25.20 20.27 -8.43
CA LEU A 113 -25.50 21.10 -9.59
C LEU A 113 -26.48 20.41 -10.54
N LEU A 114 -26.31 19.11 -10.77
CA LEU A 114 -27.23 18.33 -11.60
C LEU A 114 -28.64 18.31 -11.00
N ALA A 115 -28.76 18.05 -9.70
CA ALA A 115 -30.06 18.07 -9.02
C ALA A 115 -30.72 19.45 -9.13
N MET A 116 -29.95 20.52 -8.87
CA MET A 116 -30.42 21.91 -8.97
C MET A 116 -30.90 22.27 -10.38
N LEU A 117 -30.11 21.96 -11.40
CA LEU A 117 -30.46 22.24 -12.80
C LEU A 117 -31.66 21.41 -13.26
N GLY A 118 -31.72 20.14 -12.83
CA GLY A 118 -32.83 19.24 -13.09
C GLY A 118 -34.15 19.80 -12.54
N ILE A 119 -34.19 20.21 -11.27
CA ILE A 119 -35.40 20.78 -10.70
C ILE A 119 -35.73 22.14 -11.33
N ALA A 120 -34.76 23.00 -11.62
CA ALA A 120 -35.00 24.30 -12.26
C ALA A 120 -35.63 24.18 -13.66
N SER A 121 -35.35 23.10 -14.39
CA SER A 121 -35.82 22.87 -15.76
C SER A 121 -37.12 22.06 -15.87
N THR A 122 -37.51 21.29 -14.85
CA THR A 122 -38.60 20.30 -14.94
C THR A 122 -39.81 20.58 -14.04
N GLY A 123 -39.87 21.75 -13.40
CA GLY A 123 -40.99 22.14 -12.54
C GLY A 123 -40.66 22.24 -11.04
N ALA A 124 -39.42 22.60 -10.71
CA ALA A 124 -38.97 22.97 -9.38
C ALA A 124 -39.29 21.95 -8.28
N ALA A 125 -39.88 22.39 -7.17
CA ALA A 125 -40.00 21.62 -5.93
C ALA A 125 -40.89 20.37 -6.03
N LEU A 126 -41.75 20.28 -7.06
CA LEU A 126 -42.60 19.10 -7.31
C LEU A 126 -42.00 18.17 -8.37
N SER A 127 -40.80 18.47 -8.89
CA SER A 127 -40.14 17.63 -9.88
C SER A 127 -39.78 16.27 -9.29
N PRO A 128 -39.93 15.17 -10.06
CA PRO A 128 -39.43 13.86 -9.65
C PRO A 128 -37.90 13.85 -9.47
N LEU A 129 -37.16 14.82 -10.04
CA LEU A 129 -35.70 14.94 -9.92
C LEU A 129 -35.23 15.44 -8.56
N THR A 130 -36.14 15.86 -7.68
CA THR A 130 -35.82 16.26 -6.29
C THR A 130 -35.08 15.17 -5.51
N ILE A 131 -35.30 13.90 -5.84
CA ILE A 131 -34.58 12.79 -5.22
C ILE A 131 -33.07 12.83 -5.46
N LEU A 132 -32.59 13.47 -6.55
CA LEU A 132 -31.16 13.50 -6.91
C LEU A 132 -30.31 14.21 -5.84
N PHE A 133 -30.91 15.06 -5.01
CA PHE A 133 -30.24 15.69 -3.87
C PHE A 133 -29.73 14.69 -2.83
N ALA A 134 -30.25 13.46 -2.79
CA ALA A 134 -29.75 12.40 -1.92
C ALA A 134 -28.44 11.78 -2.42
N ILE A 135 -28.12 11.89 -3.71
CA ILE A 135 -26.96 11.23 -4.31
C ILE A 135 -25.65 11.88 -3.84
N ALA A 136 -25.59 13.21 -3.76
CA ALA A 136 -24.40 13.94 -3.31
C ALA A 136 -23.95 13.55 -1.87
N PRO A 137 -24.82 13.61 -0.84
CA PRO A 137 -24.44 13.19 0.51
C PRO A 137 -24.13 11.70 0.58
N LEU A 138 -24.86 10.83 -0.12
CA LEU A 138 -24.56 9.40 -0.16
C LEU A 138 -23.22 9.09 -0.82
N THR A 139 -22.85 9.84 -1.85
CA THR A 139 -21.54 9.74 -2.50
C THR A 139 -20.45 10.14 -1.50
N ALA A 140 -20.61 11.26 -0.79
CA ALA A 140 -19.66 11.69 0.24
C ALA A 140 -19.52 10.68 1.40
N MET A 141 -20.62 10.06 1.83
CA MET A 141 -20.61 8.99 2.83
C MET A 141 -19.81 7.77 2.37
N ASN A 142 -20.01 7.34 1.12
CA ASN A 142 -19.26 6.23 0.52
C ASN A 142 -17.78 6.56 0.28
N LEU A 143 -17.41 7.83 0.20
CA LEU A 143 -16.03 8.30 0.17
C LEU A 143 -15.40 8.44 1.57
N GLY A 144 -16.11 8.10 2.64
CA GLY A 144 -15.62 8.21 4.01
C GLY A 144 -15.48 9.65 4.51
N LYS A 145 -16.22 10.61 3.93
CA LYS A 145 -16.17 12.05 4.27
C LYS A 145 -17.51 12.51 4.87
N PRO A 146 -17.81 12.20 6.15
CA PRO A 146 -19.09 12.52 6.77
C PRO A 146 -19.34 14.03 6.91
N GLY A 147 -18.29 14.83 7.15
CA GLY A 147 -18.40 16.30 7.16
C GLY A 147 -18.89 16.85 5.82
N MET A 148 -18.30 16.38 4.71
CA MET A 148 -18.72 16.74 3.35
C MET A 148 -20.13 16.25 3.03
N ALA A 149 -20.55 15.10 3.56
CA ALA A 149 -21.92 14.61 3.41
C ALA A 149 -22.93 15.54 4.09
N ALA A 150 -22.63 16.02 5.29
CA ALA A 150 -23.47 16.97 6.01
C ALA A 150 -23.57 18.31 5.26
N GLU A 151 -22.43 18.83 4.78
CA GLU A 151 -22.39 20.03 3.94
C GLU A 151 -23.24 19.87 2.68
N ALA A 152 -23.08 18.76 1.95
CA ALA A 152 -23.84 18.47 0.74
C ALA A 152 -25.35 18.39 1.00
N ALA A 153 -25.76 17.76 2.11
CA ALA A 153 -27.17 17.69 2.50
C ALA A 153 -27.75 19.07 2.82
N ILE A 154 -26.99 19.91 3.53
CA ILE A 154 -27.38 21.29 3.86
C ILE A 154 -27.50 22.13 2.59
N PHE A 155 -26.49 22.11 1.71
CA PHE A 155 -26.53 22.84 0.45
C PHE A 155 -27.64 22.36 -0.47
N GLY A 156 -27.91 21.05 -0.51
CA GLY A 156 -29.04 20.48 -1.24
C GLY A 156 -30.38 20.97 -0.72
N ALA A 157 -30.57 21.00 0.60
CA ALA A 157 -31.80 21.52 1.23
C ALA A 157 -31.99 23.02 0.94
N PHE A 158 -30.92 23.82 1.04
CA PHE A 158 -30.96 25.24 0.68
C PHE A 158 -31.26 25.45 -0.81
N ALA A 159 -30.63 24.68 -1.70
CA ALA A 159 -30.88 24.76 -3.14
C ALA A 159 -32.34 24.41 -3.49
N PHE A 160 -32.88 23.35 -2.86
CA PHE A 160 -34.29 22.99 -2.99
C PHE A 160 -35.22 24.12 -2.50
N LEU A 161 -34.98 24.65 -1.30
CA LEU A 161 -35.77 25.73 -0.73
C LEU A 161 -35.69 27.00 -1.59
N ALA A 162 -34.49 27.39 -2.03
CA ALA A 162 -34.27 28.53 -2.91
C ALA A 162 -35.05 28.38 -4.22
N THR A 163 -35.03 27.20 -4.83
CA THR A 163 -35.77 26.92 -6.06
C THR A 163 -37.29 27.02 -5.82
N ALA A 164 -37.79 26.49 -4.71
CA ALA A 164 -39.20 26.61 -4.33
C ALA A 164 -39.63 28.08 -4.16
N VAL A 165 -38.78 28.89 -3.52
CA VAL A 165 -39.02 30.34 -3.35
C VAL A 165 -38.97 31.06 -4.69
N MET A 166 -37.99 30.78 -5.55
CA MET A 166 -37.86 31.41 -6.87
C MET A 166 -39.08 31.14 -7.77
N VAL A 167 -39.65 29.93 -7.71
CA VAL A 167 -40.93 29.66 -8.40
C VAL A 167 -42.07 30.49 -7.82
N ARG A 168 -42.17 30.59 -6.49
CA ARG A 168 -43.22 31.41 -5.85
C ARG A 168 -43.10 32.90 -6.19
N LEU A 169 -41.89 33.39 -6.40
CA LEU A 169 -41.61 34.76 -6.82
C LEU A 169 -41.76 34.97 -8.34
N GLY A 170 -42.06 33.93 -9.11
CA GLY A 170 -42.19 34.00 -10.58
C GLY A 170 -40.86 34.16 -11.33
N LEU A 171 -39.72 33.90 -10.67
CA LEU A 171 -38.38 33.97 -11.27
C LEU A 171 -38.02 32.71 -12.06
N LEU A 172 -38.70 31.60 -11.79
CA LEU A 172 -38.58 30.34 -12.51
C LEU A 172 -39.96 29.94 -13.05
N PRO A 173 -40.01 29.25 -14.21
CA PRO A 173 -41.28 28.85 -14.82
C PRO A 173 -42.08 27.96 -13.85
N PRO A 174 -43.42 28.16 -13.77
CA PRO A 174 -44.27 27.36 -12.91
C PRO A 174 -44.28 25.89 -13.37
N THR A 175 -44.62 24.99 -12.44
CA THR A 175 -44.83 23.56 -12.71
C THR A 175 -45.81 23.39 -13.86
N ASN A 176 -45.35 22.86 -14.99
CA ASN A 176 -46.25 22.46 -16.07
C ASN A 176 -46.38 20.93 -16.07
N PRO A 177 -47.50 20.39 -15.53
CA PRO A 177 -47.75 18.96 -15.51
C PRO A 177 -47.94 18.34 -16.91
N GLU A 178 -47.98 19.14 -17.98
CA GLU A 178 -48.02 18.69 -19.37
C GLU A 178 -46.72 18.98 -20.14
N SER A 179 -45.61 19.31 -19.44
CA SER A 179 -44.34 19.54 -20.11
C SER A 179 -43.82 18.27 -20.81
N ALA A 180 -43.30 18.43 -22.03
CA ALA A 180 -42.66 17.35 -22.80
C ALA A 180 -41.49 16.68 -22.05
N TYR A 181 -40.96 17.32 -21.01
CA TYR A 181 -39.84 16.85 -20.21
C TYR A 181 -40.25 15.99 -19.00
N GLN A 182 -41.54 15.85 -18.69
CA GLN A 182 -41.97 15.03 -17.54
C GLN A 182 -41.54 13.57 -17.65
N VAL A 183 -41.76 12.94 -18.81
CA VAL A 183 -41.43 11.52 -19.01
C VAL A 183 -39.90 11.30 -18.91
N PRO A 184 -39.05 12.08 -19.62
CA PRO A 184 -37.60 12.01 -19.40
C PRO A 184 -37.18 12.28 -17.95
N ALA A 185 -37.80 13.24 -17.27
CA ALA A 185 -37.50 13.55 -15.87
C ALA A 185 -37.87 12.38 -14.93
N MET A 186 -39.00 11.70 -15.16
CA MET A 186 -39.38 10.49 -14.42
C MET A 186 -38.41 9.33 -14.66
N LEU A 187 -37.95 9.13 -15.90
CA LEU A 187 -36.99 8.08 -16.23
C LEU A 187 -35.61 8.36 -15.62
N LEU A 188 -35.18 9.61 -15.62
CA LEU A 188 -33.93 10.02 -14.97
C LEU A 188 -34.05 9.96 -13.44
N ALA A 189 -35.22 10.29 -12.87
CA ALA A 189 -35.51 10.07 -11.46
C ALA A 189 -35.49 8.57 -11.11
N PHE A 190 -36.02 7.69 -11.97
CA PHE A 190 -35.89 6.25 -11.78
C PHE A 190 -34.41 5.81 -11.74
N ALA A 191 -33.58 6.31 -12.66
CA ALA A 191 -32.14 6.07 -12.60
C ALA A 191 -31.52 6.59 -11.29
N GLY A 192 -32.04 7.71 -10.76
CA GLY A 192 -31.64 8.29 -9.48
C GLY A 192 -31.97 7.39 -8.29
N LEU A 193 -33.17 6.78 -8.28
CA LEU A 193 -33.55 5.80 -7.25
C LEU A 193 -32.65 4.57 -7.29
N VAL A 194 -32.32 4.07 -8.48
CA VAL A 194 -31.37 2.96 -8.64
C VAL A 194 -30.02 3.32 -8.04
N MET A 195 -29.51 4.53 -8.31
CA MET A 195 -28.26 5.02 -7.74
C MET A 195 -28.29 5.15 -6.22
N ILE A 196 -29.35 5.75 -5.67
CA ILE A 196 -29.53 5.89 -4.23
C ILE A 196 -29.56 4.52 -3.56
N GLY A 197 -30.29 3.56 -4.12
CA GLY A 197 -30.35 2.19 -3.62
C GLY A 197 -28.99 1.49 -3.64
N LEU A 198 -28.24 1.62 -4.73
CA LEU A 198 -26.90 1.04 -4.84
C LEU A 198 -25.90 1.70 -3.86
N LEU A 199 -25.91 3.03 -3.72
CA LEU A 199 -25.05 3.76 -2.80
C LEU A 199 -25.39 3.46 -1.33
N ALA A 200 -26.68 3.33 -1.01
CA ALA A 200 -27.13 2.93 0.32
C ALA A 200 -26.72 1.49 0.63
N TRP A 201 -26.87 0.58 -0.35
CA TRP A 201 -26.44 -0.80 -0.22
C TRP A 201 -24.93 -0.90 -0.01
N THR A 202 -24.10 -0.19 -0.79
CA THR A 202 -22.65 -0.20 -0.60
C THR A 202 -22.25 0.37 0.76
N PHE A 203 -22.90 1.44 1.21
CA PHE A 203 -22.65 2.03 2.52
C PHE A 203 -23.02 1.08 3.67
N LEU A 204 -24.20 0.49 3.64
CA LEU A 204 -24.64 -0.47 4.66
C LEU A 204 -23.77 -1.72 4.65
N LYS A 205 -23.46 -2.24 3.46
CA LYS A 205 -22.58 -3.40 3.31
C LYS A 205 -21.17 -3.11 3.80
N ALA A 206 -20.65 -1.89 3.60
CA ALA A 206 -19.37 -1.49 4.18
C ALA A 206 -19.39 -1.58 5.70
N ARG A 207 -20.47 -1.09 6.33
CA ARG A 207 -20.64 -1.13 7.78
C ARG A 207 -20.88 -2.54 8.31
N GLU A 208 -21.59 -3.37 7.56
CA GLU A 208 -21.74 -4.79 7.87
C GLU A 208 -20.41 -5.51 7.73
N GLU A 209 -19.64 -5.27 6.67
CA GLU A 209 -18.29 -5.81 6.49
C GLU A 209 -17.37 -5.34 7.63
N GLU A 210 -17.44 -4.08 8.06
CA GLU A 210 -16.69 -3.53 9.19
C GLU A 210 -17.15 -4.08 10.55
N ALA A 211 -18.43 -4.42 10.72
CA ALA A 211 -18.98 -5.00 11.94
C ALA A 211 -18.87 -6.54 12.00
N ALA A 212 -18.81 -7.20 10.84
CA ALA A 212 -18.72 -8.65 10.66
C ALA A 212 -17.29 -9.11 10.40
N MET A 213 -16.36 -8.19 10.10
CA MET A 213 -14.99 -8.37 10.57
C MET A 213 -15.14 -8.78 12.03
N PRO A 214 -14.70 -10.00 12.42
CA PRO A 214 -14.64 -10.32 13.84
C PRO A 214 -14.00 -9.10 14.48
N ALA A 215 -14.49 -8.63 15.64
CA ALA A 215 -13.69 -7.72 16.45
C ALA A 215 -12.32 -8.37 16.45
N GLU A 216 -11.40 -7.83 15.66
CA GLU A 216 -10.36 -8.63 15.03
C GLU A 216 -9.35 -8.82 16.12
N THR A 217 -9.65 -9.72 17.06
CA THR A 217 -8.86 -9.93 18.25
C THR A 217 -8.39 -8.60 18.82
N THR A 218 -9.24 -7.58 18.97
CA THR A 218 -8.76 -6.30 19.53
C THR A 218 -7.58 -5.69 18.75
N THR A 219 -7.45 -5.84 17.41
CA THR A 219 -6.22 -5.52 16.66
C THR A 219 -5.02 -5.85 17.50
N GLU A 220 -5.01 -7.08 18.07
CA GLU A 220 -4.36 -7.46 19.34
C GLU A 220 -3.41 -6.36 19.65
N MET A 221 -3.91 -5.34 20.39
CA MET A 221 -3.18 -4.12 20.64
C MET A 221 -1.79 -4.64 20.76
N VAL A 222 -0.86 -4.26 19.90
CA VAL A 222 0.50 -4.61 20.20
C VAL A 222 0.82 -3.72 21.43
N THR A 223 0.10 -3.85 22.58
CA THR A 223 0.62 -4.72 23.64
C THR A 223 1.39 -5.82 22.95
N ILE A 224 2.62 -5.46 22.52
CA ILE A 224 3.77 -6.30 22.68
C ILE A 224 3.46 -6.96 24.00
N ARG A 225 3.02 -8.22 23.92
CA ARG A 225 2.81 -9.04 25.09
C ARG A 225 4.07 -8.75 25.90
N GLN A 226 3.93 -8.06 27.05
CA GLN A 226 5.10 -7.60 27.82
C GLN A 226 5.98 -8.80 28.24
N ASP A 227 5.48 -10.01 27.98
CA ASP A 227 6.03 -11.32 28.17
C ASP A 227 6.64 -11.98 26.90
N VAL A 228 6.69 -11.34 25.72
CA VAL A 228 7.69 -11.72 24.70
C VAL A 228 9.03 -11.13 25.13
N GLY A 229 9.57 -11.67 26.22
CA GLY A 229 10.94 -11.44 26.63
C GLY A 229 11.84 -12.11 25.61
N LEU A 230 12.35 -11.35 24.64
CA LEU A 230 13.47 -11.81 23.83
C LEU A 230 14.68 -11.95 24.78
N PRO A 231 15.45 -13.04 24.71
CA PRO A 231 16.67 -13.18 25.49
C PRO A 231 17.62 -12.00 25.23
N GLU A 232 18.33 -11.57 26.27
CA GLU A 232 19.30 -10.47 26.19
C GLU A 232 20.47 -10.74 25.23
N GLU A 233 20.66 -12.00 24.80
CA GLU A 233 21.70 -12.43 23.84
C GLU A 233 21.12 -12.89 22.49
N SER A 234 19.88 -12.50 22.17
CA SER A 234 19.23 -12.92 20.92
C SER A 234 19.78 -12.24 19.67
N GLY A 235 20.58 -11.17 19.81
CA GLY A 235 20.99 -10.31 18.71
C GLY A 235 19.81 -9.60 18.02
N LEU A 236 18.65 -9.56 18.69
CA LEU A 236 17.41 -8.96 18.22
C LEU A 236 16.94 -7.91 19.24
N LEU A 237 16.64 -6.71 18.74
CA LEU A 237 16.06 -5.62 19.52
C LEU A 237 14.70 -5.25 18.92
N LEU A 238 13.66 -5.36 19.72
CA LEU A 238 12.31 -4.95 19.36
C LEU A 238 11.98 -3.63 20.04
N LEU A 239 11.49 -2.66 19.27
CA LEU A 239 11.14 -1.32 19.74
C LEU A 239 9.72 -0.97 19.29
N ASP A 240 8.89 -0.43 20.17
CA ASP A 240 7.71 0.34 19.76
C ASP A 240 8.02 1.83 19.89
N VAL A 241 7.70 2.59 18.86
CA VAL A 241 8.05 4.00 18.76
C VAL A 241 6.79 4.79 18.40
N SER A 242 6.56 5.92 19.06
CA SER A 242 5.44 6.82 18.74
C SER A 242 5.61 7.51 17.39
N GLU A 243 4.54 8.12 16.88
CA GLU A 243 4.58 8.97 15.67
C GLU A 243 5.72 10.02 15.73
N PHE A 244 5.98 10.58 16.91
CA PHE A 244 7.02 11.58 17.14
C PHE A 244 8.43 10.98 17.28
N GLY A 245 8.59 9.66 17.24
CA GLY A 245 9.91 9.02 17.31
C GLY A 245 10.39 8.77 18.73
N ARG A 246 9.48 8.74 19.70
CA ARG A 246 9.82 8.37 21.08
C ARG A 246 9.59 6.89 21.29
N ILE A 247 10.59 6.22 21.84
CA ILE A 247 10.52 4.81 22.22
C ILE A 247 9.49 4.68 23.33
N ARG A 248 8.44 3.91 23.11
CA ARG A 248 7.44 3.58 24.13
C ARG A 248 7.87 2.36 24.93
N THR A 249 8.30 1.32 24.22
CA THR A 249 8.74 0.06 24.81
C THR A 249 9.93 -0.48 24.03
N LEU A 250 10.71 -1.34 24.69
CA LEU A 250 11.83 -2.07 24.12
C LEU A 250 11.88 -3.48 24.72
N SER A 251 12.33 -4.47 23.95
CA SER A 251 12.53 -5.86 24.39
C SER A 251 13.66 -6.51 23.60
N GLY A 252 14.48 -7.35 24.25
CA GLY A 252 15.59 -8.08 23.63
C GLY A 252 16.96 -7.51 23.92
N ASP A 253 17.93 -7.87 23.08
CA ASP A 253 19.33 -7.46 23.17
C ASP A 253 19.46 -5.98 22.82
N LEU A 254 20.09 -5.17 23.69
CA LEU A 254 20.30 -3.75 23.44
C LEU A 254 21.34 -3.47 22.35
N LEU A 255 21.94 -4.50 21.76
CA LEU A 255 22.92 -4.41 20.68
C LEU A 255 24.12 -3.55 21.08
N GLY A 256 24.51 -3.62 22.36
CA GLY A 256 25.60 -2.83 22.94
C GLY A 256 25.34 -1.33 23.00
N LEU A 257 24.08 -0.89 23.08
CA LEU A 257 23.70 0.50 23.28
C LEU A 257 23.44 0.81 24.76
N ASP A 258 24.20 1.74 25.34
CA ASP A 258 24.16 2.02 26.78
C ASP A 258 22.99 2.93 27.23
N ASN A 259 22.40 3.70 26.30
CA ASN A 259 21.46 4.78 26.61
C ASN A 259 20.04 4.58 26.04
N VAL A 260 19.64 3.35 25.75
CA VAL A 260 18.29 3.03 25.24
C VAL A 260 17.32 2.86 26.39
N ARG A 261 16.23 3.62 26.39
CA ARG A 261 15.17 3.52 27.39
C ARG A 261 13.83 3.94 26.84
N ALA A 262 12.76 3.45 27.45
CA ALA A 262 11.43 4.00 27.25
C ALA A 262 11.43 5.52 27.53
N GLY A 263 10.79 6.29 26.65
CA GLY A 263 10.80 7.75 26.63
C GLY A 263 11.97 8.38 25.85
N GLY A 264 13.00 7.60 25.48
CA GLY A 264 14.11 8.04 24.64
C GLY A 264 13.70 8.33 23.19
N LEU A 265 14.55 9.04 22.44
CA LEU A 265 14.32 9.31 21.02
C LEU A 265 15.00 8.25 20.16
N LEU A 266 14.27 7.72 19.16
CA LEU A 266 14.79 6.77 18.18
C LEU A 266 15.99 7.33 17.41
N ALA A 267 16.01 8.65 17.15
CA ALA A 267 17.11 9.32 16.46
C ALA A 267 18.46 9.12 17.16
N ASN A 268 18.49 9.01 18.49
CA ASN A 268 19.73 8.83 19.25
C ASN A 268 20.33 7.44 19.09
N LEU A 269 19.56 6.48 18.57
CA LEU A 269 20.03 5.13 18.32
C LEU A 269 20.79 5.03 16.99
N LEU A 270 20.63 6.00 16.10
CA LEU A 270 21.21 6.00 14.76
C LEU A 270 22.43 6.88 14.67
N GLN A 271 23.33 6.55 13.77
CA GLN A 271 24.50 7.38 13.47
C GLN A 271 24.13 8.60 12.60
N ASP A 272 23.20 8.45 11.65
CA ASP A 272 22.67 9.55 10.82
C ASP A 272 21.18 9.79 11.12
N GLU A 273 20.84 11.01 11.55
CA GLU A 273 19.46 11.40 11.84
C GLU A 273 18.53 11.29 10.61
N LYS A 274 19.06 11.34 9.39
CA LYS A 274 18.27 11.18 8.16
C LYS A 274 17.73 9.77 8.00
N GLU A 275 18.35 8.76 8.63
CA GLU A 275 17.91 7.37 8.58
C GLU A 275 16.64 7.13 9.43
N VAL A 276 16.27 8.06 10.30
CA VAL A 276 15.04 7.98 11.12
C VAL A 276 13.78 7.88 10.24
N SER A 277 13.78 8.53 9.08
CA SER A 277 12.68 8.45 8.12
C SER A 277 12.53 7.06 7.50
N LEU A 278 13.60 6.26 7.43
CA LEU A 278 13.55 4.88 6.93
C LEU A 278 12.89 3.93 7.94
N LEU A 279 13.09 4.21 9.22
CA LEU A 279 12.55 3.47 10.36
C LEU A 279 11.10 3.85 10.71
N LYS A 280 10.57 4.92 10.12
CA LYS A 280 9.19 5.36 10.28
C LYS A 280 8.44 5.26 8.95
N PRO A 281 7.93 4.07 8.59
CA PRO A 281 7.11 3.94 7.40
C PRO A 281 5.89 4.86 7.47
N ALA A 282 5.66 5.65 6.42
CA ALA A 282 4.49 6.51 6.33
C ALA A 282 3.19 5.71 6.11
N ASN A 283 3.29 4.56 5.44
CA ASN A 283 2.24 3.56 5.28
C ASN A 283 2.90 2.20 4.98
N GLY A 284 2.49 1.14 5.68
CA GLY A 284 2.97 -0.23 5.43
C GLY A 284 4.28 -0.60 6.15
N ARG A 285 5.10 -1.42 5.48
CA ARG A 285 6.31 -2.05 6.05
C ARG A 285 7.55 -1.60 5.29
N THR A 286 8.57 -1.13 6.00
CA THR A 286 9.91 -0.83 5.47
C THR A 286 10.94 -1.80 6.02
N HIS A 287 11.98 -2.08 5.25
CA HIS A 287 13.12 -2.87 5.69
C HIS A 287 14.39 -2.30 5.06
N GLY A 288 15.52 -2.54 5.70
CA GLY A 288 16.81 -2.07 5.22
C GLY A 288 17.90 -2.33 6.24
N GLU A 289 19.01 -1.63 6.09
CA GLU A 289 20.13 -1.68 7.01
C GLU A 289 20.43 -0.26 7.48
N VAL A 290 20.77 -0.11 8.76
CA VAL A 290 21.19 1.16 9.35
C VAL A 290 22.43 0.94 10.20
N THR A 291 23.16 2.02 10.44
CA THR A 291 24.26 2.00 11.40
C THR A 291 23.82 2.65 12.69
N LEU A 292 23.94 1.91 13.79
CA LEU A 292 23.63 2.39 15.12
C LEU A 292 24.69 3.40 15.60
N SER A 293 24.36 4.18 16.62
CA SER A 293 25.26 5.21 17.18
C SER A 293 26.55 4.65 17.79
N ASN A 294 26.58 3.36 18.15
CA ASN A 294 27.79 2.65 18.58
C ASN A 294 28.61 2.07 17.41
N GLY A 295 28.22 2.32 16.16
CA GLY A 295 28.89 1.86 14.95
C GLY A 295 28.53 0.44 14.52
N ARG A 296 27.61 -0.26 15.21
CA ARG A 296 27.12 -1.57 14.77
C ARG A 296 26.17 -1.42 13.60
N GLU A 297 26.30 -2.30 12.63
CA GLU A 297 25.40 -2.38 11.49
C GLU A 297 24.28 -3.37 11.80
N VAL A 298 23.04 -2.93 11.61
CA VAL A 298 21.86 -3.73 11.90
C VAL A 298 20.92 -3.76 10.71
N ALA A 299 20.32 -4.92 10.45
CA ALA A 299 19.16 -5.00 9.59
C ALA A 299 17.93 -4.60 10.39
N PHE A 300 17.01 -3.87 9.78
CA PHE A 300 15.75 -3.52 10.42
C PHE A 300 14.55 -3.93 9.57
N VAL A 301 13.45 -4.18 10.27
CA VAL A 301 12.10 -4.20 9.72
C VAL A 301 11.27 -3.25 10.57
N ALA A 302 10.61 -2.28 9.94
CA ALA A 302 9.70 -1.37 10.59
C ALA A 302 8.29 -1.50 9.99
N GLU A 303 7.28 -1.50 10.83
CA GLU A 303 5.88 -1.62 10.43
C GLU A 303 5.06 -0.51 11.11
N ALA A 304 4.33 0.26 10.30
CA ALA A 304 3.51 1.37 10.78
C ALA A 304 2.25 0.85 11.48
N HIS A 305 1.85 1.52 12.56
CA HIS A 305 0.56 1.33 13.22
C HIS A 305 -0.06 2.67 13.59
N GLU A 306 -1.33 2.67 14.03
CA GLU A 306 -2.10 3.90 14.27
C GLU A 306 -1.44 4.90 15.23
N ALA A 307 -0.59 4.43 16.13
CA ALA A 307 0.05 5.28 17.14
C ALA A 307 1.56 5.48 16.88
N GLY A 308 2.13 4.97 15.79
CA GLY A 308 3.55 5.05 15.51
C GLY A 308 4.09 3.90 14.64
N ALA A 309 5.16 3.24 15.06
CA ALA A 309 5.75 2.11 14.36
C ALA A 309 6.39 1.10 15.31
N VAL A 310 6.32 -0.19 14.96
CA VAL A 310 7.10 -1.25 15.60
C VAL A 310 8.32 -1.54 14.74
N LEU A 311 9.48 -1.63 15.37
CA LEU A 311 10.76 -1.91 14.74
C LEU A 311 11.36 -3.19 15.31
N VAL A 312 11.93 -4.00 14.44
CA VAL A 312 12.76 -5.15 14.80
C VAL A 312 14.13 -4.91 14.20
N LEU A 313 15.15 -4.81 15.03
CA LEU A 313 16.55 -4.67 14.64
C LEU A 313 17.27 -6.00 14.87
N ARG A 314 18.18 -6.36 13.96
CA ARG A 314 19.00 -7.57 14.05
C ARG A 314 20.47 -7.22 13.82
N ASP A 315 21.34 -7.67 14.72
CA ASP A 315 22.79 -7.50 14.57
C ASP A 315 23.31 -8.25 13.33
N LEU A 316 24.06 -7.56 12.48
CA LEU A 316 24.71 -8.14 11.29
C LEU A 316 26.21 -8.38 11.49
N THR A 317 26.79 -7.99 12.63
CA THR A 317 28.24 -7.98 12.86
C THR A 317 28.85 -9.38 12.68
N GLU A 318 28.30 -10.39 13.36
CA GLU A 318 28.81 -11.77 13.25
C GLU A 318 28.58 -12.37 11.86
N ALA A 319 27.40 -12.14 11.28
CA ALA A 319 27.07 -12.64 9.95
C ALA A 319 28.01 -12.05 8.88
N ARG A 320 28.33 -10.76 8.97
CA ARG A 320 29.29 -10.10 8.08
C ARG A 320 30.72 -10.59 8.33
N ALA A 321 31.15 -10.72 9.58
CA ALA A 321 32.49 -11.22 9.92
C ALA A 321 32.72 -12.64 9.37
N MET A 322 31.73 -13.53 9.52
CA MET A 322 31.78 -14.89 8.99
C MET A 322 31.80 -14.91 7.45
N THR A 323 31.02 -14.03 6.81
CA THR A 323 31.02 -13.87 5.34
C THR A 323 32.38 -13.41 4.83
N LEU A 324 33.03 -12.46 5.53
CA LEU A 324 34.35 -11.96 5.18
C LEU A 324 35.45 -13.01 5.38
N ASP A 325 35.44 -13.74 6.50
CA ASP A 325 36.38 -14.85 6.75
C ASP A 325 36.25 -15.94 5.67
N THR A 326 35.02 -16.32 5.33
CA THR A 326 34.77 -17.31 4.27
C THR A 326 35.33 -16.85 2.92
N ARG A 327 35.14 -15.58 2.57
CA ARG A 327 35.69 -15.00 1.33
C ARG A 327 37.23 -14.96 1.35
N ALA A 328 37.83 -14.60 2.48
CA ALA A 328 39.29 -14.57 2.62
C ALA A 328 39.90 -15.96 2.44
N ARG A 329 39.30 -16.98 3.07
CA ARG A 329 39.73 -18.39 2.93
C ARG A 329 39.59 -18.90 1.50
N LEU A 330 38.49 -18.54 0.82
CA LEU A 330 38.30 -18.90 -0.58
C LEU A 330 39.39 -18.28 -1.47
N ALA A 331 39.65 -16.98 -1.31
CA ALA A 331 40.69 -16.29 -2.06
C ALA A 331 42.09 -16.89 -1.81
N GLU A 332 42.40 -17.27 -0.57
CA GLU A 332 43.67 -17.94 -0.25
C GLU A 332 43.76 -19.33 -0.91
N ALA A 333 42.67 -20.11 -0.86
CA ALA A 333 42.63 -21.42 -1.50
C ALA A 333 42.78 -21.32 -3.02
N GLU A 334 42.12 -20.36 -3.66
CA GLU A 334 42.26 -20.09 -5.10
C GLU A 334 43.69 -19.66 -5.46
N ALA A 335 44.31 -18.80 -4.66
CA ALA A 335 45.69 -18.38 -4.87
C ALA A 335 46.66 -19.58 -4.78
N ARG A 336 46.47 -20.46 -3.78
CA ARG A 336 47.25 -21.69 -3.62
C ARG A 336 47.06 -22.65 -4.80
N LEU A 337 45.82 -22.84 -5.25
CA LEU A 337 45.51 -23.69 -6.41
C LEU A 337 46.14 -23.15 -7.69
N LYS A 338 46.07 -21.83 -7.90
CA LYS A 338 46.68 -21.17 -9.06
C LYS A 338 48.21 -21.32 -9.03
N GLY A 339 48.84 -21.10 -7.88
CA GLY A 339 50.29 -21.30 -7.71
C GLY A 339 50.70 -22.75 -7.94
N ARG A 340 49.96 -23.71 -7.40
CA ARG A 340 50.18 -25.14 -7.61
C ARG A 340 50.07 -25.52 -9.08
N THR A 341 49.03 -25.04 -9.76
CA THR A 341 48.81 -25.30 -11.19
C THR A 341 49.93 -24.72 -12.05
N ALA A 342 50.34 -23.48 -11.77
CA ALA A 342 51.46 -22.84 -12.47
C ALA A 342 52.78 -23.59 -12.25
N PHE A 343 53.05 -24.05 -11.03
CA PHE A 343 54.22 -24.85 -10.69
C PHE A 343 54.27 -26.18 -11.46
N PHE A 344 53.16 -26.93 -11.51
CA PHE A 344 53.12 -28.18 -12.29
C PHE A 344 53.24 -27.92 -13.80
N ALA A 345 52.65 -26.83 -14.30
CA ALA A 345 52.78 -26.46 -15.71
C ALA A 345 54.22 -26.07 -16.09
N SER A 346 54.95 -25.35 -15.22
CA SER A 346 56.35 -24.99 -15.46
C SER A 346 57.26 -26.21 -15.38
N LEU A 347 57.07 -27.08 -14.37
CA LEU A 347 57.82 -28.34 -14.26
C LEU A 347 57.65 -29.21 -15.50
N GLY A 348 56.45 -29.29 -16.08
CA GLY A 348 56.25 -30.05 -17.32
C GLY A 348 57.10 -29.52 -18.48
N HIS A 349 57.31 -28.21 -18.59
CA HIS A 349 58.17 -27.63 -19.62
C HIS A 349 59.65 -27.85 -19.34
N GLU A 350 60.07 -27.70 -18.08
CA GLU A 350 61.45 -27.92 -17.67
C GLU A 350 61.87 -29.38 -17.80
N LEU A 351 60.96 -30.33 -17.55
CA LEU A 351 61.22 -31.77 -17.65
C LEU A 351 61.24 -32.29 -19.09
N LYS A 352 60.53 -31.64 -20.03
CA LYS A 352 60.59 -32.00 -21.46
C LYS A 352 62.00 -31.91 -22.03
N THR A 353 62.78 -30.91 -21.62
CA THR A 353 64.13 -30.67 -22.16
C THR A 353 65.12 -31.80 -21.81
N PRO A 354 65.31 -32.19 -20.53
CA PRO A 354 66.16 -33.31 -20.18
C PRO A 354 65.58 -34.66 -20.63
N LEU A 355 64.24 -34.84 -20.61
CA LEU A 355 63.61 -36.06 -21.11
C LEU A 355 63.90 -36.26 -22.61
N ASN A 356 63.73 -35.22 -23.43
CA ASN A 356 64.07 -35.25 -24.85
C ASN A 356 65.56 -35.56 -25.07
N ALA A 357 66.45 -35.07 -24.20
CA ALA A 357 67.86 -35.39 -24.29
C ALA A 357 68.13 -36.88 -24.00
N ILE A 358 67.50 -37.45 -22.97
CA ILE A 358 67.61 -38.87 -22.61
C ILE A 358 67.05 -39.76 -23.73
N LEU A 359 65.89 -39.42 -24.28
CA LEU A 359 65.28 -40.11 -25.42
C LEU A 359 66.19 -40.05 -26.65
N GLY A 360 66.79 -38.89 -26.94
CA GLY A 360 67.76 -38.75 -28.03
C GLY A 360 69.01 -39.63 -27.83
N TYR A 361 69.53 -39.75 -26.62
CA TYR A 361 70.62 -40.70 -26.32
C TYR A 361 70.18 -42.16 -26.47
N ALA A 362 68.97 -42.51 -26.04
CA ALA A 362 68.41 -43.84 -26.23
C ALA A 362 68.29 -44.19 -27.72
N ASP A 363 67.81 -43.27 -28.55
CA ASP A 363 67.73 -43.45 -30.00
C ASP A 363 69.11 -43.65 -30.65
N MET A 364 70.11 -42.87 -30.22
CA MET A 364 71.49 -43.05 -30.67
C MET A 364 72.06 -44.42 -30.28
N MET A 365 71.72 -44.93 -29.09
CA MET A 365 72.12 -46.26 -28.62
C MET A 365 71.42 -47.37 -29.42
N ARG A 366 70.12 -47.24 -29.73
CA ARG A 366 69.38 -48.18 -30.60
C ARG A 366 69.94 -48.23 -32.01
N ALA A 367 70.32 -47.08 -32.56
CA ALA A 367 70.89 -46.97 -33.91
C ALA A 367 72.34 -47.48 -34.01
N GLY A 368 72.99 -47.85 -32.89
CA GLY A 368 74.34 -48.43 -32.91
C GLY A 368 75.45 -47.46 -33.36
N ILE A 369 75.21 -46.14 -33.31
CA ILE A 369 76.11 -45.11 -33.88
C ILE A 369 77.51 -45.14 -33.25
N ARG A 370 77.65 -45.61 -32.01
CA ARG A 370 78.93 -45.76 -31.29
C ARG A 370 79.43 -47.21 -31.17
N GLY A 371 78.91 -48.12 -31.99
CA GLY A 371 79.29 -49.54 -32.00
C GLY A 371 78.35 -50.46 -31.20
N PRO A 372 78.58 -51.79 -31.24
CA PRO A 372 77.68 -52.77 -30.64
C PRO A 372 77.75 -52.75 -29.10
N MET A 373 76.58 -52.81 -28.45
CA MET A 373 76.50 -52.90 -26.99
C MET A 373 76.71 -54.33 -26.47
N PRO A 374 77.26 -54.49 -25.24
CA PRO A 374 77.35 -55.77 -24.56
C PRO A 374 75.96 -56.38 -24.29
N GLU A 375 75.86 -57.71 -24.38
CA GLU A 375 74.59 -58.46 -24.26
C GLU A 375 73.73 -58.10 -23.03
N PRO A 376 74.28 -57.89 -21.83
CA PRO A 376 73.46 -57.55 -20.66
C PRO A 376 72.73 -56.20 -20.73
N TYR A 377 73.09 -55.31 -21.67
CA TYR A 377 72.58 -53.93 -21.75
C TYR A 377 71.80 -53.64 -23.03
N LYS A 378 71.65 -54.62 -23.93
CA LYS A 378 71.03 -54.42 -25.25
C LYS A 378 69.59 -53.93 -25.20
N ASP A 379 68.84 -54.33 -24.18
CA ASP A 379 67.40 -54.04 -24.10
C ASP A 379 67.10 -52.67 -23.45
N TYR A 380 68.08 -52.06 -22.78
CA TYR A 380 67.86 -50.82 -22.01
C TYR A 380 67.43 -49.61 -22.84
N PRO A 381 68.00 -49.35 -24.04
CA PRO A 381 67.57 -48.23 -24.86
C PRO A 381 66.11 -48.35 -25.34
N GLU A 382 65.63 -49.57 -25.60
CA GLU A 382 64.24 -49.84 -25.96
C GLU A 382 63.31 -49.46 -24.80
N ILE A 383 63.62 -49.96 -23.60
CA ILE A 383 62.85 -49.69 -22.37
C ILE A 383 62.82 -48.20 -22.03
N ILE A 384 63.95 -47.51 -22.14
CA ILE A 384 64.05 -46.05 -21.88
C ILE A 384 63.21 -45.26 -22.88
N HIS A 385 63.19 -45.68 -24.15
CA HIS A 385 62.42 -45.02 -25.19
C HIS A 385 60.91 -45.21 -25.00
N GLU A 386 60.47 -46.44 -24.76
CA GLU A 386 59.06 -46.76 -24.48
C GLU A 386 58.56 -46.01 -23.23
N SER A 387 59.36 -45.98 -22.16
CA SER A 387 58.98 -45.33 -20.89
C SER A 387 58.85 -43.80 -20.97
N GLY A 388 59.37 -43.17 -22.03
CA GLY A 388 59.34 -41.71 -22.18
C GLY A 388 58.37 -41.19 -23.26
N GLN A 389 57.68 -42.09 -23.97
CA GLN A 389 56.64 -41.72 -24.95
C GLN A 389 55.22 -41.72 -24.37
N ASP A 390 55.00 -42.45 -23.27
CA ASP A 390 53.76 -42.45 -22.46
C ASP A 390 53.78 -41.34 -21.39
#